data_AF-A0A954HIM9-F1
#
_entry.id   AF-A0A954HIM9-F1
#
_cell.length_a   1.000
_cell.length_b   1.000
_cell.length_c   1.000
_cell.angle_alpha   90.00
_cell.angle_beta   90.00
_cell.angle_gamma   90.00
#
_symmetry.space_group_name_H-M   'P 1'
#
loop_
_entity.id
_entity.type
_entity.pdbx_description
1 polymer ?
#
loop_
_entity_poly.entity_id
_entity_poly.type
_entity_poly.pdbx_seq_one_letter_code
_entity_poly.pdbx_strand_id
1 'polypeptide(L)' 'MSAKKLLLLAGDFVEDYEIMVPFQALQMVGYEVHAVCPDKKSG' A
#
# COMPACT_ATOMS: atom_id res chain seq x y z
N MET A 1 -17.75 3.81 11.18
CA MET A 1 -17.71 3.65 9.72
C MET A 1 -16.87 2.42 9.39
N SER A 2 -17.27 1.57 8.46
CA SER A 2 -16.39 0.48 7.99
C SER A 2 -15.20 1.12 7.25
N ALA A 3 -13.98 0.93 7.75
CA ALA A 3 -12.78 1.31 7.01
C ALA A 3 -12.81 0.60 5.64
N LYS A 4 -12.62 1.36 4.54
CA LYS A 4 -12.49 0.75 3.22
C LYS A 4 -11.13 0.04 3.13
N LYS A 5 -11.08 -1.05 2.37
CA LYS A 5 -9.85 -1.77 2.06
C LYS A 5 -9.25 -1.23 0.77
N LEU A 6 -7.96 -0.95 0.77
CA LEU A 6 -7.20 -0.41 -0.36
C LEU A 6 -6.04 -1.34 -0.71
N LEU A 7 -5.77 -1.48 -2.01
CA LEU A 7 -4.66 -2.25 -2.55
C LEU A 7 -3.73 -1.31 -3.32
N LEU A 8 -2.50 -1.15 -2.85
CA LEU A 8 -1.41 -0.51 -3.60
C LEU A 8 -0.70 -1.58 -4.45
N LEU A 9 -0.56 -1.30 -5.73
CA LEU A 9 0.23 -2.10 -6.65
C LEU A 9 1.64 -1.50 -6.70
N ALA A 10 2.63 -2.30 -6.32
CA ALA A 10 4.04 -1.99 -6.39
C ALA A 10 4.71 -2.83 -7.48
N GLY A 11 5.92 -2.38 -7.87
CA GLY A 11 6.81 -3.10 -8.77
C GLY A 11 8.24 -3.08 -8.23
N ASP A 12 9.12 -3.86 -8.86
CA ASP A 12 10.55 -3.80 -8.57
C ASP A 12 11.11 -2.41 -8.94
N PHE A 13 11.97 -1.86 -8.09
CA PHE A 13 12.61 -0.54 -8.28
C PHE A 13 11.65 0.65 -8.40
N VAL A 14 10.45 0.55 -7.81
CA VAL A 14 9.54 1.69 -7.65
C VAL A 14 10.19 2.81 -6.83
N GLU A 15 9.83 4.05 -7.13
CA GLU A 15 10.26 5.20 -6.35
C GLU A 15 9.67 5.13 -4.93
N ASP A 16 10.50 5.40 -3.92
CA ASP A 16 10.19 5.11 -2.53
C ASP A 16 9.10 6.03 -1.96
N TYR A 17 9.09 7.31 -2.32
CA TYR A 17 8.04 8.24 -1.93
C TYR A 17 6.69 7.93 -2.58
N GLU A 18 6.68 7.46 -3.82
CA GLU A 18 5.44 7.06 -4.51
C GLU A 18 4.71 5.90 -3.83
N ILE A 19 5.41 5.08 -3.03
CA ILE A 19 4.79 3.98 -2.25
C ILE A 19 4.64 4.36 -0.79
N MET A 20 5.70 4.82 -0.13
CA MET A 20 5.73 4.96 1.32
C MET A 20 4.82 6.09 1.81
N VAL A 21 4.80 7.23 1.09
CA VAL A 21 3.96 8.38 1.47
C VAL A 21 2.46 8.04 1.41
N PRO A 22 1.90 7.53 0.30
CA PRO A 22 0.49 7.19 0.24
C PRO A 22 0.14 6.04 1.18
N PHE A 23 0.99 5.01 1.31
CA PHE A 23 0.74 3.89 2.22
C PHE A 23 0.56 4.38 3.66
N GLN A 24 1.48 5.21 4.17
CA GLN A 24 1.42 5.76 5.52
C GLN A 24 0.27 6.76 5.70
N ALA A 25 0.04 7.66 4.73
CA ALA A 25 -1.03 8.65 4.81
C ALA A 25 -2.42 7.98 4.88
N LEU A 26 -2.65 6.96 4.06
CA LEU A 26 -3.92 6.23 4.02
C LEU A 26 -4.14 5.41 5.30
N GLN A 27 -3.09 4.81 5.85
CA GLN A 27 -3.16 4.15 7.15
C GLN A 27 -3.46 5.14 8.29
N MET A 28 -2.81 6.32 8.30
CA MET A 28 -3.04 7.35 9.33
C MET A 28 -4.48 7.83 9.38
N VAL A 29 -5.16 7.94 8.24
CA VAL A 29 -6.57 8.35 8.18
C VAL A 29 -7.56 7.19 8.36
N GLY A 30 -7.07 5.99 8.67
CA GLY A 30 -7.89 4.86 9.10
C GLY A 30 -8.30 3.87 8.00
N TYR A 31 -7.63 3.85 6.85
CA TYR A 31 -7.85 2.79 5.84
C TYR A 31 -7.04 1.53 6.16
N GLU A 32 -7.61 0.37 5.82
CA GLU A 32 -6.86 -0.88 5.75
C GLU A 32 -6.14 -0.93 4.39
N VAL A 33 -4.82 -0.87 4.39
CA VAL A 33 -4.00 -0.77 3.18
C VAL A 33 -3.13 -2.01 3.02
N HIS A 34 -3.20 -2.65 1.86
CA HIS A 34 -2.36 -3.77 1.45
C HIS A 34 -1.47 -3.33 0.29
N ALA A 35 -0.18 -3.64 0.31
CA ALA A 35 0.71 -3.44 -0.82
C ALA A 35 1.09 -4.80 -1.42
N VAL A 36 1.04 -4.94 -2.74
CA VAL A 36 1.38 -6.18 -3.44
C VAL A 36 2.29 -5.90 -4.63
N CYS A 37 3.17 -6.84 -4.94
CA CYS A 37 4.02 -6.82 -6.12
C CYS A 37 3.90 -8.19 -6.82
N PRO A 38 3.74 -8.24 -8.16
CA PRO A 38 3.81 -9.49 -8.90
C PRO A 38 5.07 -10.29 -8.54
N ASP A 39 4.93 -11.62 -8.56
CA ASP A 39 6.03 -12.57 -8.30
C ASP A 39 6.70 -12.45 -6.92
N LYS A 40 6.14 -11.67 -6.00
CA LYS A 40 6.52 -11.66 -4.58
C LYS A 40 5.51 -12.46 -3.76
N LYS A 41 6.00 -13.10 -2.69
CA LYS A 41 5.15 -13.81 -1.74
C LYS A 41 4.42 -12.80 -0.85
N SER A 42 3.19 -13.12 -0.47
CA SER A 42 2.51 -12.47 0.65
C SER A 42 3.31 -12.69 1.94
N GLY A 43 3.49 -11.66 2.76
CA GLY A 43 4.19 -11.72 4.04
C GLY A 43 3.89 -10.52 4.91
#